data_AF-A0A183CST9-F1
#
_entry.id   AF-A0A183CST9-F1
#
_cell.length_a   1.000
_cell.length_b   1.000
_cell.length_c   1.000
_cell.angle_alpha   90.00
_cell.angle_beta   90.00
_cell.angle_gamma   90.00
#
_symmetry.space_group_name_H-M   'P 1'
#
loop_
_entity.id
_entity.type
_entity.pdbx_description
1 polymer ?
#
loop_
_entity_poly.entity_id
_entity_poly.type
_entity_poly.pdbx_seq_one_letter_code
_entity_poly.pdbx_strand_id
1 'polypeptide(L)'
;MKFEASGYPAACSEEGISEQEAAARKKAYIDKAWSVCQVRLNPDRIKYNAGLRYVAKLCLNSLWGRFALRNRLTKTEIIDNHADLAKLLNDDKIEISSIDQLTEKFWMVCYKAKDEHVVEHDTSNVALALWTTSAARIHLLDSLQKVSRAADGTARKDTRVLYMDTDSIFYEYETALGDPLPGGEQLGELTDEYPHHTIVEFVCG
;
A
#
# COMPACT_ATOMS: atom_id res chain seq x y z
N MET A 1 -10.13 5.49 -11.59
CA MET A 1 -8.91 5.61 -10.75
C MET A 1 -9.29 5.58 -9.26
N LYS A 2 -8.39 5.24 -8.31
CA LYS A 2 -8.71 5.24 -6.86
C LYS A 2 -9.28 6.58 -6.39
N PHE A 3 -8.69 7.69 -6.85
CA PHE A 3 -9.18 9.05 -6.59
C PHE A 3 -10.64 9.22 -7.00
N GLU A 4 -10.93 9.01 -8.29
CA GLU A 4 -12.27 9.16 -8.85
C GLU A 4 -13.30 8.26 -8.15
N ALA A 5 -12.91 7.02 -7.81
CA ALA A 5 -13.76 6.06 -7.13
C ALA A 5 -13.97 6.36 -5.63
N SER A 6 -13.17 7.25 -5.05
CA SER A 6 -13.35 7.70 -3.66
C SER A 6 -14.43 8.77 -3.55
N GLY A 7 -14.89 9.34 -4.66
CA GLY A 7 -15.87 10.42 -4.68
C GLY A 7 -15.28 11.76 -4.23
N TYR A 8 -16.14 12.78 -4.16
CA TYR A 8 -15.75 14.06 -3.59
C TYR A 8 -15.70 13.97 -2.07
N PRO A 9 -14.85 14.80 -1.42
CA PRO A 9 -14.85 14.90 0.03
C PRO A 9 -16.19 15.37 0.59
N ALA A 10 -16.48 15.00 1.84
CA ALA A 10 -17.73 15.34 2.52
C ALA A 10 -17.99 16.85 2.56
N ALA A 11 -16.92 17.64 2.72
CA ALA A 11 -16.95 19.10 2.67
C ALA A 11 -17.53 19.67 1.36
N CYS A 12 -17.52 18.92 0.25
CA CYS A 12 -18.09 19.37 -1.02
C CYS A 12 -19.62 19.18 -1.12
N SER A 13 -20.25 18.53 -0.13
CA SER A 13 -21.67 18.19 -0.12
C SER A 13 -22.33 18.36 1.26
N GLU A 14 -21.78 19.23 2.10
CA GLU A 14 -22.35 19.55 3.42
C GLU A 14 -23.77 20.14 3.30
N GLU A 15 -24.65 19.84 4.26
CA GLU A 15 -25.99 20.43 4.30
C GLU A 15 -25.90 21.93 4.60
N GLY A 16 -26.49 22.76 3.75
CA GLY A 16 -26.56 24.22 3.93
C GLY A 16 -25.58 25.07 3.09
N ILE A 17 -24.70 24.45 2.29
CA ILE A 17 -23.87 25.21 1.33
C ILE A 17 -24.63 25.51 0.04
N SER A 18 -24.35 26.67 -0.56
CA SER A 18 -24.92 27.02 -1.86
C SER A 18 -24.34 26.14 -2.98
N GLU A 19 -25.10 25.98 -4.07
CA GLU A 19 -24.64 25.21 -5.24
C GLU A 19 -23.35 25.79 -5.85
N GLN A 20 -23.17 27.12 -5.76
CA GLN A 20 -21.97 27.81 -6.22
C GLN A 20 -20.74 27.48 -5.35
N GLU A 21 -20.90 27.43 -4.02
CA GLU A 21 -19.83 27.04 -3.10
C GLU A 21 -19.45 25.56 -3.26
N ALA A 22 -20.45 24.68 -3.43
CA ALA A 22 -20.19 23.27 -3.71
C ALA A 22 -19.40 23.08 -5.01
N ALA A 23 -19.75 23.81 -6.08
CA ALA A 23 -19.01 23.79 -7.33
C ALA A 23 -17.58 24.34 -7.18
N ALA A 24 -17.40 25.43 -6.41
CA ALA A 24 -16.09 26.00 -6.13
C ALA A 24 -15.19 25.03 -5.34
N ARG A 25 -15.73 24.36 -4.30
CA ARG A 25 -15.01 23.35 -3.50
C ARG A 25 -14.59 22.15 -4.35
N LYS A 26 -15.49 21.64 -5.21
CA LYS A 26 -15.18 20.54 -6.15
C LYS A 26 -14.07 20.92 -7.13
N LYS A 27 -14.11 22.15 -7.66
CA LYS A 27 -13.04 22.66 -8.54
C LYS A 27 -11.71 22.78 -7.81
N ALA A 28 -11.71 23.34 -6.60
CA ALA A 28 -10.51 23.45 -5.77
C ALA A 28 -9.91 22.08 -5.44
N TYR A 29 -10.74 21.07 -5.18
CA TYR A 29 -10.28 19.69 -4.97
C TYR A 29 -9.54 19.12 -6.18
N ILE A 30 -10.08 19.33 -7.39
CA ILE A 30 -9.48 18.89 -8.65
C ILE A 30 -8.18 19.65 -8.95
N ASP A 31 -8.19 20.97 -8.75
CA ASP A 31 -7.02 21.81 -8.96
C ASP A 31 -5.89 21.43 -7.98
N LYS A 32 -6.22 21.10 -6.72
CA LYS A 32 -5.27 20.60 -5.72
C LYS A 32 -4.70 19.24 -6.11
N ALA A 33 -5.52 18.33 -6.66
CA ALA A 33 -5.05 17.03 -7.13
C ALA A 33 -4.01 17.16 -8.28
N TRP A 34 -4.16 18.17 -9.14
CA TRP A 34 -3.17 18.47 -10.16
C TRP A 34 -1.91 19.14 -9.60
N SER A 35 -2.06 20.16 -8.75
CA SER A 35 -0.92 20.93 -8.25
C SER A 35 -0.03 20.13 -7.29
N VAL A 36 -0.62 19.25 -6.47
CA VAL A 36 0.10 18.46 -5.46
C VAL A 36 0.47 17.09 -6.01
N CYS A 37 -0.49 16.38 -6.61
CA CYS A 37 -0.30 14.97 -6.98
C CYS A 37 0.01 14.77 -8.47
N GLN A 38 -0.06 15.83 -9.29
CA GLN A 38 0.04 15.75 -10.75
C GLN A 38 -0.93 14.75 -11.39
N VAL A 39 -2.10 14.59 -10.77
CA VAL A 39 -3.16 13.69 -11.24
C VAL A 39 -4.27 14.51 -11.88
N ARG A 40 -4.62 14.18 -13.13
CA ARG A 40 -5.78 14.77 -13.81
C ARG A 40 -7.03 13.98 -13.46
N LEU A 41 -7.95 14.63 -12.75
CA LEU A 41 -9.25 14.04 -12.42
C LEU A 41 -10.31 14.46 -13.42
N ASN A 42 -11.16 13.52 -13.82
CA ASN A 42 -12.34 13.85 -14.62
C ASN A 42 -13.54 14.07 -13.68
N PRO A 43 -14.12 15.29 -13.62
CA PRO A 43 -15.25 15.61 -12.75
C PRO A 43 -16.43 14.62 -12.88
N ASP A 44 -16.70 14.13 -14.08
CA ASP A 44 -17.84 13.23 -14.37
C ASP A 44 -17.64 11.81 -13.83
N ARG A 45 -16.38 11.44 -13.60
CA ARG A 45 -15.97 10.12 -13.08
C ARG A 45 -15.79 10.10 -11.57
N ILE A 46 -15.76 11.27 -10.91
CA ILE A 46 -15.64 11.35 -9.46
C ILE A 46 -16.98 10.96 -8.82
N LYS A 47 -17.12 9.67 -8.53
CA LYS A 47 -18.30 9.07 -7.90
C LYS A 47 -17.85 7.98 -6.96
N TYR A 48 -18.38 8.01 -5.74
CA TYR A 48 -18.08 6.98 -4.76
C TYR A 48 -18.48 5.59 -5.29
N ASN A 49 -17.51 4.69 -5.37
CA ASN A 49 -17.72 3.31 -5.79
C ASN A 49 -16.74 2.41 -5.02
N ALA A 50 -17.24 1.73 -3.99
CA ALA A 50 -16.45 0.88 -3.11
C ALA A 50 -15.72 -0.24 -3.87
N GLY A 51 -16.39 -0.90 -4.82
CA GLY A 51 -15.80 -1.99 -5.62
C GLY A 51 -14.69 -1.51 -6.54
N LEU A 52 -14.92 -0.42 -7.28
CA LEU A 52 -13.90 0.15 -8.16
C LEU A 52 -12.72 0.71 -7.36
N ARG A 53 -12.98 1.30 -6.19
CA ARG A 53 -11.93 1.77 -5.27
C ARG A 53 -11.10 0.59 -4.77
N TYR A 54 -11.73 -0.52 -4.39
CA TYR A 54 -11.04 -1.73 -3.96
C TYR A 54 -10.15 -2.29 -5.07
N VAL A 55 -10.69 -2.48 -6.28
CA VAL A 55 -9.91 -2.98 -7.43
C VAL A 55 -8.77 -2.04 -7.77
N ALA A 56 -9.01 -0.72 -7.81
CA ALA A 56 -7.95 0.25 -8.08
C ALA A 56 -6.85 0.23 -7.00
N LYS A 57 -7.22 0.12 -5.72
CA LYS A 57 -6.26 -0.02 -4.61
C LYS A 57 -5.45 -1.31 -4.75
N LEU A 58 -6.12 -2.43 -5.06
CA LEU A 58 -5.47 -3.73 -5.26
C LEU A 58 -4.47 -3.66 -6.41
N CYS A 59 -4.85 -3.13 -7.57
CA CYS A 59 -3.94 -2.99 -8.71
C CYS A 59 -2.69 -2.15 -8.38
N LEU A 60 -2.85 -1.03 -7.67
CA LEU A 60 -1.73 -0.17 -7.28
C LEU A 60 -0.78 -0.89 -6.30
N ASN A 61 -1.32 -1.54 -5.27
CA ASN A 61 -0.52 -2.27 -4.28
C ASN A 61 0.17 -3.50 -4.90
N SER A 62 -0.53 -4.22 -5.79
CA SER A 62 0.02 -5.36 -6.52
C SER A 62 1.11 -4.95 -7.51
N LEU A 63 1.02 -3.76 -8.12
CA LEU A 63 2.06 -3.26 -9.02
C LEU A 63 3.39 -3.08 -8.28
N TRP A 64 3.37 -2.45 -7.11
CA TRP A 64 4.56 -2.34 -6.27
C TRP A 64 5.10 -3.71 -5.85
N GLY A 65 4.22 -4.61 -5.38
CA GLY A 65 4.61 -5.97 -5.00
C GLY A 65 5.20 -6.77 -6.18
N ARG A 66 4.76 -6.49 -7.41
CA ARG A 66 5.30 -7.11 -8.62
C ARG A 66 6.74 -6.71 -8.90
N PHE A 67 7.11 -5.46 -8.63
CA PHE A 67 8.50 -5.00 -8.78
C PHE A 67 9.45 -5.68 -7.79
N ALA A 68 8.95 -6.02 -6.60
CA ALA A 68 9.70 -6.70 -5.54
C ALA A 68 9.60 -8.24 -5.58
N LEU A 69 9.02 -8.81 -6.65
CA LEU A 69 8.76 -10.24 -6.70
C LEU A 69 10.05 -11.05 -6.58
N ARG A 70 10.09 -11.97 -5.62
CA ARG A 70 11.22 -12.89 -5.45
C ARG A 70 11.30 -13.80 -6.68
N ASN A 71 12.44 -13.80 -7.36
CA ASN A 71 12.66 -14.64 -8.54
C ASN A 71 12.87 -16.13 -8.20
N ARG A 72 13.09 -16.46 -6.92
CA ARG A 72 13.31 -17.81 -6.39
C ARG A 72 12.05 -18.37 -5.73
N LEU A 73 10.98 -18.50 -6.48
CA LEU A 73 9.77 -19.17 -5.99
C LEU A 73 9.89 -20.67 -6.21
N THR A 74 9.58 -21.45 -5.18
CA THR A 74 9.37 -22.89 -5.32
C THR A 74 8.18 -23.10 -6.26
N LYS A 75 8.38 -23.95 -7.26
CA LYS A 75 7.34 -24.43 -8.15
C LYS A 75 6.92 -25.81 -7.70
N THR A 76 5.62 -26.06 -7.80
CA THR A 76 5.03 -27.37 -7.52
C THR A 76 4.36 -27.84 -8.80
N GLU A 77 4.76 -29.00 -9.28
CA GLU A 77 4.16 -29.64 -10.45
C GLU A 77 3.61 -31.02 -10.07
N ILE A 78 2.43 -31.33 -10.62
CA ILE A 78 1.83 -32.66 -10.51
C ILE A 78 2.04 -33.35 -11.85
N ILE A 79 2.75 -34.48 -11.81
CA ILE A 79 3.22 -35.21 -12.97
C ILE A 79 2.53 -36.57 -12.97
N ASP A 80 2.04 -36.98 -14.14
CA ASP A 80 1.31 -38.24 -14.34
C ASP A 80 2.10 -39.28 -15.15
N ASN A 81 3.30 -38.91 -15.59
CA ASN A 81 4.14 -39.73 -16.46
C ASN A 81 5.60 -39.74 -16.02
N HIS A 82 6.25 -40.89 -16.22
CA HIS A 82 7.65 -41.07 -15.82
C HIS A 82 8.64 -40.26 -16.65
N ALA A 83 8.31 -39.91 -17.90
CA ALA A 83 9.20 -39.18 -18.78
C ALA A 83 9.43 -37.74 -18.31
N ASP A 84 8.37 -37.06 -17.88
CA ASP A 84 8.45 -35.69 -17.38
C ASP A 84 9.05 -35.63 -15.98
N LEU A 85 8.80 -36.64 -15.13
CA LEU A 85 9.52 -36.81 -13.87
C LEU A 85 11.02 -36.97 -14.11
N ALA A 86 11.41 -37.81 -15.07
CA ALA A 86 12.81 -37.99 -15.45
C ALA A 86 13.43 -36.71 -16.02
N LYS A 87 12.69 -35.91 -16.79
CA LYS A 87 13.18 -34.61 -17.27
C LYS A 87 13.50 -33.66 -16.12
N LEU A 88 12.61 -33.55 -15.13
CA LEU A 88 12.85 -32.70 -13.96
C LEU A 88 14.01 -33.21 -13.10
N LEU A 89 14.12 -34.52 -12.89
CA LEU A 89 15.23 -35.13 -12.15
C LEU A 89 16.60 -34.90 -12.82
N ASN A 90 16.63 -34.82 -14.15
CA ASN A 90 17.86 -34.63 -14.93
C ASN A 90 18.09 -33.17 -15.35
N ASP A 91 17.27 -32.22 -14.93
CA ASP A 91 17.48 -30.82 -15.24
C ASP A 91 18.48 -30.19 -14.25
N ASP A 92 19.71 -30.00 -14.71
CA ASP A 92 20.79 -29.40 -13.92
C ASP A 92 20.50 -27.95 -13.51
N LYS A 93 19.49 -27.30 -14.07
CA LYS A 93 19.13 -25.91 -13.73
C LYS A 93 18.27 -25.79 -12.49
N ILE A 94 17.68 -26.90 -12.03
CA ILE A 94 16.75 -26.89 -10.90
C ILE A 94 17.26 -27.73 -9.74
N GLU A 95 16.80 -27.38 -8.54
CA GLU A 95 17.04 -28.09 -7.31
C GLU A 95 15.69 -28.62 -6.81
N ILE A 96 15.55 -29.94 -6.82
CA ILE A 96 14.34 -30.61 -6.32
C ILE A 96 14.36 -30.55 -4.79
N SER A 97 13.27 -30.03 -4.24
CA SER A 97 13.05 -29.87 -2.81
C SER A 97 12.31 -31.06 -2.21
N SER A 98 11.27 -31.57 -2.89
CA SER A 98 10.55 -32.78 -2.48
C SER A 98 9.93 -33.50 -3.68
N ILE A 99 9.73 -34.80 -3.52
CA ILE A 99 8.96 -35.64 -4.43
C ILE A 99 8.02 -36.47 -3.57
N ASP A 100 6.73 -36.22 -3.72
CA ASP A 100 5.68 -36.87 -2.96
C ASP A 100 4.79 -37.65 -3.93
N GLN A 101 4.71 -38.96 -3.76
CA GLN A 101 3.77 -39.77 -4.55
C GLN A 101 2.36 -39.57 -4.01
N LEU A 102 1.49 -38.92 -4.78
CA LEU A 102 0.11 -38.66 -4.38
C LEU A 102 -0.77 -39.90 -4.57
N THR A 103 -0.52 -40.63 -5.66
CA THR A 103 -1.20 -41.89 -6.02
C THR A 103 -0.24 -42.77 -6.82
N GLU A 104 -0.66 -43.98 -7.18
CA GLU A 104 0.14 -44.89 -8.02
C GLU A 104 0.56 -44.28 -9.37
N LYS A 105 -0.17 -43.27 -9.87
CA LYS A 105 0.09 -42.65 -11.18
C LYS A 105 0.59 -41.20 -11.11
N PHE A 106 0.45 -40.53 -9.97
CA PHE A 106 0.74 -39.10 -9.86
C PHE A 106 1.80 -38.82 -8.81
N TRP A 107 2.78 -37.99 -9.19
CA TRP A 107 3.83 -37.46 -8.31
C TRP A 107 3.70 -35.95 -8.23
N MET A 108 3.81 -35.42 -7.02
CA MET A 108 3.98 -34.00 -6.76
C MET A 108 5.47 -33.73 -6.59
N VAL A 109 6.04 -32.91 -7.44
CA VAL A 109 7.45 -32.51 -7.39
C VAL A 109 7.51 -31.04 -7.04
N CYS A 110 8.19 -30.71 -5.94
CA CYS A 110 8.51 -29.34 -5.58
C CYS A 110 9.96 -29.07 -5.95
N TYR A 111 10.22 -28.02 -6.72
CA TYR A 111 11.56 -27.66 -7.16
C TYR A 111 11.73 -26.14 -7.25
N LYS A 112 12.97 -25.67 -7.25
CA LYS A 112 13.35 -24.26 -7.42
C LYS A 112 14.51 -24.14 -8.40
N ALA A 113 14.68 -23.02 -9.08
CA ALA A 113 15.88 -22.79 -9.88
C ALA A 113 17.12 -22.69 -8.98
N LYS A 114 18.24 -23.29 -9.40
CA LYS A 114 19.54 -23.10 -8.74
C LYS A 114 19.97 -21.64 -8.86
N ASP A 115 20.75 -21.17 -7.88
CA ASP A 115 21.16 -19.77 -7.74
C ASP A 115 21.83 -19.19 -9.00
N GLU A 116 22.63 -20.00 -9.69
CA GLU A 116 23.36 -19.66 -10.93
C GLU A 116 22.44 -19.51 -12.15
N HIS A 117 21.21 -20.02 -12.06
CA HIS A 117 20.22 -20.05 -13.14
C HIS A 117 18.96 -19.26 -12.82
N VAL A 118 19.00 -18.42 -11.77
CA VAL A 118 17.89 -17.52 -11.45
C VAL A 118 17.85 -16.40 -12.48
N VAL A 119 16.80 -16.41 -13.30
CA VAL A 119 16.50 -15.33 -14.24
C VAL A 119 15.56 -14.35 -13.55
N GLU A 120 15.87 -13.05 -13.64
CA GLU A 120 14.95 -12.02 -13.17
C GLU A 120 13.68 -12.02 -14.02
N HIS A 121 12.53 -11.88 -13.38
CA HIS A 121 11.31 -11.74 -14.15
C HIS A 121 11.35 -10.44 -14.96
N ASP A 122 10.96 -10.47 -16.24
CA ASP A 122 10.93 -9.30 -17.16
C ASP A 122 10.16 -8.09 -16.64
N THR A 123 9.27 -8.29 -15.66
CA THR A 123 8.44 -7.25 -15.04
C THR A 123 8.90 -6.87 -13.63
N SER A 124 9.95 -7.51 -13.11
CA SER A 124 10.53 -7.19 -11.81
C SER A 124 11.51 -6.03 -11.93
N ASN A 125 11.55 -5.18 -10.90
CA ASN A 125 12.49 -4.07 -10.84
C ASN A 125 12.75 -3.73 -9.36
N VAL A 126 13.76 -4.37 -8.80
CA VAL A 126 14.09 -4.22 -7.37
C VAL A 126 14.45 -2.79 -7.01
N ALA A 127 15.06 -2.02 -7.93
CA ALA A 127 15.42 -0.63 -7.68
C ALA A 127 14.18 0.26 -7.46
N LEU A 128 13.13 0.08 -8.27
CA LEU A 128 11.86 0.79 -8.08
C LEU A 128 11.17 0.39 -6.77
N ALA A 129 11.21 -0.90 -6.41
CA ALA A 129 10.67 -1.38 -5.15
C ALA A 129 11.41 -0.79 -3.93
N LEU A 130 12.74 -0.77 -3.98
CA LEU A 130 13.60 -0.19 -2.94
C LEU A 130 13.33 1.31 -2.79
N TRP A 131 13.27 2.05 -3.90
CA TRP A 131 12.98 3.48 -3.88
C TRP A 131 11.60 3.76 -3.28
N THR A 132 10.57 3.07 -3.76
CA THR A 132 9.19 3.26 -3.28
C THR A 132 9.06 2.98 -1.78
N THR A 133 9.67 1.89 -1.30
CA THR A 133 9.63 1.53 0.13
C THR A 133 10.44 2.51 0.98
N SER A 134 11.58 2.98 0.48
CA SER A 134 12.41 3.96 1.19
C SER A 134 11.71 5.32 1.28
N ALA A 135 11.09 5.77 0.19
CA ALA A 135 10.29 6.99 0.17
C ALA A 135 9.11 6.90 1.16
N ALA A 136 8.37 5.79 1.16
CA ALA A 136 7.28 5.57 2.12
C ALA A 136 7.77 5.65 3.58
N ARG A 137 8.92 5.04 3.91
CA ARG A 137 9.52 5.13 5.25
C ARG A 137 9.95 6.56 5.62
N ILE A 138 10.49 7.32 4.67
CA ILE A 138 10.85 8.72 4.90
C ILE A 138 9.60 9.56 5.16
N HIS A 139 8.52 9.34 4.40
CA HIS A 139 7.23 10.01 4.65
C HIS A 139 6.65 9.67 6.03
N LEU A 140 6.71 8.40 6.45
CA LEU A 140 6.29 7.99 7.78
C LEU A 140 7.16 8.67 8.85
N LEU A 141 8.48 8.72 8.65
CA LEU A 141 9.41 9.38 9.57
C LEU A 141 9.14 10.88 9.71
N ASP A 142 8.86 11.58 8.61
CA ASP A 142 8.49 13.00 8.62
C ASP A 142 7.21 13.23 9.46
N SER A 143 6.20 12.38 9.27
CA SER A 143 4.98 12.43 10.09
C SER A 143 5.26 12.18 11.57
N LEU A 144 6.09 11.19 11.91
CA LEU A 144 6.50 10.92 13.29
C LEU A 144 7.27 12.09 13.92
N GLN A 145 8.11 12.77 13.13
CA GLN A 145 8.84 13.95 13.60
C GLN A 145 7.90 15.11 13.89
N LYS A 146 6.84 15.32 13.10
CA LYS A 146 5.81 16.33 13.36
C LYS A 146 5.05 16.06 14.66
N VAL A 147 4.79 14.79 14.96
CA VAL A 147 4.21 14.39 16.26
C VAL A 147 5.21 14.59 17.38
N SER A 148 6.47 14.19 17.22
CA SER A 148 7.42 14.10 18.35
C SER A 148 8.19 15.39 18.61
N ARG A 149 8.25 16.32 17.65
CA ARG A 149 9.07 17.53 17.72
C ARG A 149 8.26 18.80 17.52
N ALA A 150 8.66 19.85 18.23
CA ALA A 150 8.16 21.20 18.02
C ALA A 150 8.85 21.83 16.79
N ALA A 151 8.33 22.97 16.33
CA ALA A 151 8.86 23.68 15.16
C ALA A 151 10.33 24.13 15.31
N ASP A 152 10.80 24.27 16.56
CA ASP A 152 12.17 24.60 16.92
C ASP A 152 13.11 23.36 17.02
N GLY A 153 12.58 22.16 16.74
CA GLY A 153 13.31 20.90 16.78
C GLY A 153 13.44 20.26 18.16
N THR A 154 12.89 20.89 19.21
CA THR A 154 12.84 20.32 20.56
C THR A 154 11.80 19.20 20.67
N ALA A 155 11.96 18.31 21.64
CA ALA A 155 10.99 17.25 21.89
C ALA A 155 9.70 17.85 22.46
N ARG A 156 8.56 17.53 21.84
CA ARG A 156 7.24 17.85 22.38
C ARG A 156 7.02 17.06 23.67
N LYS A 157 6.37 17.71 24.65
CA LYS A 157 5.95 17.07 25.91
C LYS A 157 4.43 16.82 25.92
N ASP A 158 3.73 17.46 25.00
CA ASP A 158 2.29 17.47 24.78
C ASP A 158 1.81 16.34 23.87
N THR A 159 2.72 15.57 23.28
CA THR A 159 2.41 14.51 22.31
C THR A 159 3.27 13.27 22.58
N ARG A 160 2.72 12.11 22.26
CA ARG A 160 3.46 10.83 22.34
C ARG A 160 2.99 9.89 21.23
N VAL A 161 3.95 9.33 20.50
CA VAL A 161 3.69 8.25 19.53
C VAL A 161 3.49 6.94 20.31
N LEU A 162 2.39 6.24 20.03
CA LEU A 162 2.03 4.96 20.64
C LEU A 162 2.43 3.78 19.73
N TYR A 163 2.21 3.90 18.42
CA TYR A 163 2.53 2.85 17.45
C TYR A 163 2.69 3.42 16.04
N MET A 164 3.41 2.68 15.19
CA MET A 164 3.53 2.97 13.77
C MET A 164 3.61 1.66 12.98
N ASP A 165 2.92 1.59 11.85
CA ASP A 165 3.08 0.52 10.88
C ASP A 165 2.88 1.06 9.47
N THR A 166 3.92 0.95 8.66
CA THR A 166 3.98 1.19 7.20
C THR A 166 3.46 2.55 6.73
N ASP A 167 2.15 2.79 6.83
CA ASP A 167 1.42 3.99 6.42
C ASP A 167 0.44 4.52 7.51
N SER A 168 0.54 4.02 8.74
CA SER A 168 -0.31 4.40 9.88
C SER A 168 0.51 4.80 11.12
N ILE A 169 -0.03 5.72 11.91
CA ILE A 169 0.54 6.17 13.19
C ILE A 169 -0.58 6.29 14.20
N PHE A 170 -0.37 5.73 15.40
CA PHE A 170 -1.18 5.98 16.58
C PHE A 170 -0.40 6.92 17.50
N TYR A 171 -1.03 8.01 17.91
CA TYR A 171 -0.43 8.98 18.82
C TYR A 171 -1.49 9.59 19.73
N GLU A 172 -1.05 10.05 20.90
CA GLU A 172 -1.82 10.89 21.79
C GLU A 172 -1.29 12.33 21.74
N TYR A 173 -2.19 13.29 21.94
CA TYR A 173 -1.86 14.70 21.99
C TYR A 173 -2.84 15.46 22.90
N GLU A 174 -2.38 16.58 23.46
CA GLU A 174 -3.24 17.50 24.21
C GLU A 174 -4.18 18.27 23.25
N THR A 175 -5.47 17.97 23.31
CA THR A 175 -6.49 18.55 22.41
C THR A 175 -6.56 20.07 22.46
N ALA A 176 -6.26 20.68 23.61
CA ALA A 176 -6.23 22.13 23.77
C ALA A 176 -5.15 22.83 22.92
N LEU A 177 -4.08 22.12 22.54
CA LEU A 177 -2.97 22.64 21.73
C LEU A 177 -3.14 22.38 20.23
N GLY A 178 -4.15 21.58 19.86
CA GLY A 178 -4.45 21.23 18.48
C GLY A 178 -3.67 20.01 17.98
N ASP A 179 -4.18 19.41 16.91
CA ASP A 179 -3.61 18.21 16.30
C ASP A 179 -2.25 18.52 15.63
N PRO A 180 -1.15 17.84 16.02
CA PRO A 180 0.16 18.00 15.38
C PRO A 180 0.21 17.50 13.93
N LEU A 181 -0.73 16.63 13.52
CA LEU A 181 -0.80 16.05 12.18
C LEU A 181 -2.19 16.25 11.57
N PRO A 182 -2.55 17.49 11.16
CA PRO A 182 -3.82 17.70 10.49
C PRO A 182 -3.88 16.85 9.22
N GLY A 183 -4.90 16.00 9.14
CA GLY A 183 -5.12 15.13 7.99
C GLY A 183 -5.41 15.91 6.70
N GLY A 184 -5.60 15.16 5.62
CA GLY A 184 -5.94 15.69 4.32
C GLY A 184 -6.67 14.69 3.43
N GLU A 185 -7.03 15.17 2.24
CA GLU A 185 -7.93 14.50 1.30
C GLU A 185 -7.23 14.13 -0.03
N GLN A 186 -5.95 14.52 -0.17
CA GLN A 186 -5.14 14.27 -1.36
C GLN A 186 -4.25 13.04 -1.21
N LEU A 187 -3.56 12.67 -2.30
CA LEU A 187 -2.66 11.52 -2.30
C LEU A 187 -1.50 11.74 -1.34
N GLY A 188 -1.26 10.78 -0.46
CA GLY A 188 -0.14 10.82 0.48
C GLY A 188 -0.38 11.71 1.70
N GLU A 189 -1.53 12.41 1.79
CA GLU A 189 -1.96 13.04 3.03
C GLU A 189 -2.51 11.95 3.98
N LEU A 190 -2.27 12.13 5.29
CA LEU A 190 -2.83 11.24 6.32
C LEU A 190 -4.32 11.49 6.45
N THR A 191 -5.10 10.43 6.68
CA THR A 191 -6.54 10.54 6.91
C THR A 191 -6.85 9.95 8.28
N ASP A 192 -7.70 10.61 9.05
CA ASP A 192 -8.26 10.02 10.26
C ASP A 192 -9.14 8.81 9.87
N GLU A 193 -8.69 7.61 10.21
CA GLU A 193 -9.37 6.37 9.89
C GLU A 193 -10.63 6.16 10.76
N TYR A 194 -10.67 6.75 11.95
CA TYR A 194 -11.73 6.58 12.93
C TYR A 194 -12.22 7.94 13.49
N PRO A 195 -12.76 8.85 12.66
CA PRO A 195 -13.10 10.21 13.05
C PRO A 195 -14.22 10.33 14.11
N HIS A 196 -14.92 9.24 14.37
CA HIS A 196 -16.00 9.16 15.36
C HIS A 196 -15.64 8.34 16.60
N HIS A 197 -14.39 7.89 16.73
CA HIS A 197 -13.94 7.07 17.84
C HIS A 197 -12.77 7.74 18.54
N THR A 198 -12.63 7.45 19.84
CA THR A 198 -11.49 7.89 20.63
C THR A 198 -10.89 6.68 21.31
N ILE A 199 -9.58 6.53 21.21
CA ILE A 199 -8.84 5.44 21.86
C ILE A 199 -8.76 5.78 23.35
N VAL A 200 -9.38 4.95 24.18
CA VAL A 200 -9.41 5.12 25.65
C VAL A 200 -8.22 4.42 26.31
N GLU A 201 -7.83 3.28 25.76
CA GLU A 201 -6.72 2.47 26.26
C GLU A 201 -5.94 1.91 25.07
N PHE A 202 -4.61 1.96 25.16
CA PHE A 202 -3.71 1.38 24.16
C PHE A 202 -2.76 0.41 24.85
N VAL A 203 -2.79 -0.85 24.43
CA VAL A 203 -1.94 -1.93 24.95
C VAL A 203 -1.13 -2.48 23.78
N CYS A 204 0.19 -2.38 23.86
CA CYS A 204 1.11 -3.05 22.94
C CYS A 204 1.95 -4.08 23.68
N GLY A 205 2.23 -5.21 23.03
CA GLY A 205 3.14 -6.26 23.50
C GLY A 205 4.52 -6.15 22.88
#